data_AF-A0A7X8Z8G4-F1
#
_entry.id   AF-A0A7X8Z8G4-F1
#
_cell.length_a   1.000
_cell.length_b   1.000
_cell.length_c   1.000
_cell.angle_alpha   90.00
_cell.angle_beta   90.00
_cell.angle_gamma   90.00
#
_symmetry.space_group_name_H-M   'P 1'
#
loop_
_entity.id
_entity.type
_entity.pdbx_description
1 polymer ?
#
loop_
_entity_poly.entity_id
_entity_poly.type
_entity_poly.pdbx_seq_one_letter_code
_entity_poly.pdbx_strand_id
1 'polypeptide(L)'
;MLRFILKKAFLALLLSVAAVSALAQSEGLQYSVSGKVRDAKTGNALQFVNVLMEGRHYATITNSDGGFLIKSDIPIDTLVFSYLGYESRKLPVEASSMTVYLTPSIFSIDPAIVLSAQPRLLVQQAIKRIPDNYSSEEELLQCFYRETMQKRQRYIYVSEAVSKLFKTPYSRGIYRDAAALVKSRILISSRQRDTLSVKFLGGPTQAVDFDVVKNLRFLLNQAELGFYNMEMGV
;
A
#
# COMPACT_ATOMS: atom_id res chain seq x y z
N MET A 1 -37.42 -57.52 -17.61
CA MET A 1 -36.85 -56.67 -18.69
C MET A 1 -36.61 -55.23 -18.25
N LEU A 2 -37.63 -54.52 -17.73
CA LEU A 2 -37.56 -53.11 -17.35
C LEU A 2 -36.43 -52.76 -16.35
N ARG A 3 -36.27 -53.54 -15.27
CA ARG A 3 -35.19 -53.33 -14.28
C ARG A 3 -33.77 -53.41 -14.86
N PHE A 4 -33.58 -54.16 -15.94
CA PHE A 4 -32.26 -54.32 -16.57
C PHE A 4 -31.93 -53.10 -17.45
N ILE A 5 -32.94 -52.56 -18.12
CA ILE A 5 -32.84 -51.32 -18.93
C ILE A 5 -32.58 -50.12 -18.02
N LEU A 6 -33.28 -50.01 -16.87
CA LEU A 6 -33.05 -48.96 -15.89
C LEU A 6 -31.63 -48.97 -15.30
N LYS A 7 -31.05 -50.14 -15.02
CA LYS A 7 -29.67 -50.25 -14.52
C LYS A 7 -28.63 -49.80 -15.56
N LYS A 8 -28.83 -50.13 -16.83
CA LYS A 8 -27.95 -49.68 -17.92
C LYS A 8 -28.06 -48.18 -18.18
N ALA A 9 -29.27 -47.62 -18.12
CA ALA A 9 -29.49 -46.18 -18.24
C ALA A 9 -28.86 -45.41 -17.07
N PHE A 10 -28.97 -45.93 -15.85
CA PHE A 10 -28.34 -45.33 -14.66
C PHE A 10 -26.81 -45.39 -14.73
N LEU A 11 -26.23 -46.51 -15.20
CA LEU A 11 -24.79 -46.63 -15.39
C LEU A 11 -24.28 -45.69 -16.50
N ALA A 12 -25.02 -45.54 -17.60
CA ALA A 12 -24.68 -44.60 -18.67
C ALA A 12 -24.75 -43.14 -18.18
N LEU A 13 -25.72 -42.79 -17.35
CA LEU A 13 -25.84 -41.47 -16.72
C LEU A 13 -24.68 -41.19 -15.74
N LEU A 14 -24.28 -42.20 -14.96
CA LEU A 14 -23.10 -42.12 -14.07
C LEU A 14 -21.80 -41.90 -14.85
N LEU A 15 -21.61 -42.60 -15.98
CA LEU A 15 -20.45 -42.40 -16.84
C LEU A 15 -20.47 -41.02 -17.51
N SER A 16 -21.64 -40.51 -17.92
CA SER A 16 -21.72 -39.18 -18.53
C SER A 16 -21.39 -38.06 -17.53
N VAL A 17 -21.81 -38.18 -16.27
CA VAL A 17 -21.50 -37.17 -15.23
C VAL A 17 -20.01 -37.15 -14.90
N ALA A 18 -19.36 -38.32 -14.85
CA ALA A 18 -17.91 -38.42 -14.65
C ALA A 18 -17.09 -37.80 -15.80
N ALA A 19 -17.58 -37.87 -17.04
CA ALA A 19 -16.92 -37.27 -18.20
C ALA A 19 -16.95 -35.72 -18.18
N VAL A 20 -18.02 -35.10 -17.66
CA VAL A 20 -18.09 -33.63 -17.54
C VAL A 20 -17.10 -33.10 -16.49
N SER A 21 -16.88 -33.85 -15.40
CA SER A 21 -15.88 -33.48 -14.38
C SER A 21 -14.44 -33.54 -14.89
N ALA A 22 -14.14 -34.39 -15.87
CA ALA A 22 -12.82 -34.51 -16.47
C ALA A 22 -12.48 -33.33 -17.41
N LEU A 23 -13.49 -32.71 -18.02
CA LEU A 23 -13.32 -31.56 -18.92
C LEU A 23 -13.22 -30.22 -18.18
N ALA A 24 -13.53 -30.17 -16.88
CA ALA A 24 -13.56 -28.94 -16.08
C ALA A 24 -12.23 -28.58 -15.40
N GLN A 25 -11.12 -29.28 -15.67
CA GLN A 25 -9.87 -29.15 -14.91
C GLN A 25 -8.81 -28.19 -15.48
N SER A 26 -9.10 -27.29 -16.43
CA SER A 26 -8.05 -26.42 -16.99
C SER A 26 -8.40 -24.94 -17.18
N GLU A 27 -9.23 -24.38 -16.31
CA GLU A 27 -9.35 -22.92 -16.24
C GLU A 27 -8.45 -22.33 -15.14
N GLY A 28 -7.46 -21.56 -15.57
CA GLY A 28 -6.70 -20.66 -14.72
C GLY A 28 -5.19 -20.90 -14.77
N LEU A 29 -4.48 -20.06 -15.52
CA LEU A 29 -3.01 -19.95 -15.59
C LEU A 29 -2.31 -21.01 -16.47
N GLN A 30 -2.26 -20.74 -17.78
CA GLN A 30 -1.65 -21.63 -18.78
C GLN A 30 -0.11 -21.54 -18.82
N TYR A 31 0.46 -20.41 -18.42
CA TYR A 31 1.90 -20.21 -18.41
C TYR A 31 2.45 -20.49 -17.03
N SER A 32 3.51 -21.28 -16.95
CA SER A 32 4.17 -21.56 -15.69
C SER A 32 5.68 -21.59 -15.86
N VAL A 33 6.38 -21.01 -14.89
CA VAL A 33 7.83 -21.05 -14.77
C VAL A 33 8.15 -21.55 -13.38
N SER A 34 9.03 -22.54 -13.32
CA SER A 34 9.52 -23.13 -12.08
C SER A 34 11.02 -22.94 -11.97
N GLY A 35 11.57 -23.15 -10.79
CA GLY A 35 13.02 -23.07 -10.65
C GLY A 35 13.50 -23.17 -9.23
N LYS A 36 14.80 -22.95 -9.06
CA LYS A 36 15.45 -22.86 -7.75
C LYS A 36 16.27 -21.60 -7.64
N VAL A 37 16.26 -20.98 -6.47
CA VAL A 37 17.10 -19.82 -6.14
C VAL A 37 18.14 -20.23 -5.11
N ARG A 38 19.40 -19.87 -5.36
CA ARG A 38 20.55 -20.20 -4.54
C ARG A 38 21.44 -18.99 -4.29
N ASP A 39 22.20 -19.05 -3.22
CA ASP A 39 23.29 -18.12 -2.92
C ASP A 39 24.44 -18.37 -3.90
N ALA A 40 24.90 -17.31 -4.59
CA ALA A 40 25.99 -17.40 -5.56
C ALA A 40 27.36 -17.74 -4.93
N LYS A 41 27.57 -17.39 -3.66
CA LYS A 41 28.82 -17.59 -2.92
C LYS A 41 28.84 -18.94 -2.20
N THR A 42 27.76 -19.30 -1.52
CA THR A 42 27.71 -20.54 -0.70
C THR A 42 27.07 -21.72 -1.43
N GLY A 43 26.29 -21.46 -2.49
CA GLY A 43 25.51 -22.48 -3.19
C GLY A 43 24.27 -22.95 -2.43
N ASN A 44 24.02 -22.42 -1.23
CA ASN A 44 22.88 -22.80 -0.40
C ASN A 44 21.55 -22.39 -1.04
N ALA A 45 20.50 -23.16 -0.78
CA ALA A 45 19.16 -22.80 -1.20
C ALA A 45 18.67 -21.55 -0.45
N LEU A 46 18.06 -20.61 -1.18
CA LEU A 46 17.51 -19.39 -0.60
C LEU A 46 15.99 -19.50 -0.47
N GLN A 47 15.53 -19.58 0.78
CA GLN A 47 14.11 -19.57 1.13
C GLN A 47 13.57 -18.14 1.26
N PHE A 48 12.27 -17.96 0.97
CA PHE A 48 11.55 -16.67 1.07
C PHE A 48 12.07 -15.57 0.12
N VAL A 49 12.70 -15.94 -1.00
CA VAL A 49 13.03 -15.00 -2.08
C VAL A 49 11.73 -14.61 -2.77
N ASN A 50 11.50 -13.31 -2.96
CA ASN A 50 10.38 -12.81 -3.74
C ASN A 50 10.67 -13.00 -5.23
N VAL A 51 9.72 -13.59 -5.96
CA VAL A 51 9.79 -13.80 -7.41
C VAL A 51 8.57 -13.12 -8.03
N LEU A 52 8.80 -12.09 -8.84
CA LEU A 52 7.75 -11.24 -9.41
C LEU A 52 7.87 -11.21 -10.94
N MET A 53 6.74 -11.27 -11.65
CA MET A 53 6.71 -10.94 -13.08
C MET A 53 6.82 -9.43 -13.26
N GLU A 54 7.80 -8.98 -14.05
CA GLU A 54 8.05 -7.55 -14.21
C GLU A 54 6.81 -6.78 -14.71
N GLY A 55 6.51 -5.66 -14.04
CA GLY A 55 5.40 -4.77 -14.40
C GLY A 55 4.00 -5.36 -14.18
N ARG A 56 3.89 -6.52 -13.53
CA ARG A 56 2.63 -7.23 -13.30
C ARG A 56 2.47 -7.63 -11.82
N HIS A 57 1.27 -8.09 -11.47
CA HIS A 57 0.94 -8.51 -10.10
C HIS A 57 1.17 -10.00 -9.82
N TYR A 58 1.66 -10.78 -10.80
CA TYR A 58 1.98 -12.19 -10.61
C TYR A 58 3.27 -12.32 -9.78
N ALA A 59 3.15 -12.90 -8.59
CA ALA A 59 4.26 -13.09 -7.66
C ALA A 59 4.17 -14.44 -6.94
N THR A 60 5.32 -14.94 -6.51
CA THR A 60 5.44 -16.11 -5.64
C THR A 60 6.67 -15.94 -4.74
N ILE A 61 6.85 -16.87 -3.80
CA ILE A 61 8.01 -16.91 -2.91
C ILE A 61 8.68 -18.28 -2.99
N THR A 62 9.99 -18.33 -2.78
CA THR A 62 10.70 -19.62 -2.71
C THR A 62 10.41 -20.36 -1.40
N ASN A 63 10.34 -21.69 -1.49
CA ASN A 63 10.19 -22.58 -0.34
C ASN A 63 11.53 -22.85 0.38
N SER A 64 11.54 -23.74 1.37
CA SER A 64 12.73 -24.12 2.16
C SER A 64 13.88 -24.68 1.32
N ASP A 65 13.58 -25.29 0.18
CA ASP A 65 14.57 -25.85 -0.76
C ASP A 65 14.99 -24.83 -1.83
N GLY A 66 14.56 -23.58 -1.70
CA GLY A 66 14.76 -22.49 -2.65
C GLY A 66 13.94 -22.64 -3.93
N GLY A 67 13.02 -23.60 -4.00
CA GLY A 67 12.18 -23.85 -5.16
C GLY A 67 11.05 -22.81 -5.28
N PHE A 68 10.73 -22.40 -6.50
CA PHE A 68 9.57 -21.56 -6.80
C PHE A 68 8.75 -22.12 -7.97
N LEU A 69 7.46 -21.76 -8.00
CA LEU A 69 6.57 -21.96 -9.13
C LEU A 69 5.70 -20.70 -9.26
N ILE A 70 5.81 -20.02 -10.39
CA ILE A 70 4.96 -18.90 -10.75
C ILE A 70 4.07 -19.30 -11.92
N LYS A 71 2.79 -18.96 -11.83
CA LYS A 71 1.79 -19.26 -12.85
C LYS A 71 1.08 -17.97 -13.28
N SER A 72 0.78 -17.85 -14.55
CA SER A 72 0.19 -16.66 -15.18
C SER A 72 -0.80 -17.07 -16.27
N ASP A 73 -1.83 -16.25 -16.48
CA ASP A 73 -2.75 -16.36 -17.62
C ASP A 73 -2.17 -15.77 -18.91
N ILE A 74 -1.12 -14.95 -18.79
CA ILE A 74 -0.36 -14.34 -19.89
C ILE A 74 1.08 -14.88 -19.93
N PRO A 75 1.79 -14.80 -21.09
CA PRO A 75 3.19 -15.17 -21.20
C PRO A 75 4.06 -14.46 -20.16
N ILE A 76 5.03 -15.20 -19.60
CA ILE A 76 5.96 -14.70 -18.58
C ILE A 76 7.29 -14.41 -19.27
N ASP A 77 7.57 -13.13 -19.54
CA ASP A 77 8.78 -12.74 -20.28
C ASP A 77 9.98 -12.52 -19.37
N THR A 78 9.77 -11.93 -18.19
CA THR A 78 10.87 -11.55 -17.29
C THR A 78 10.45 -11.66 -15.83
N LEU A 79 11.34 -12.25 -15.03
CA LEU A 79 11.18 -12.41 -13.59
C LEU A 79 12.18 -11.54 -12.83
N VAL A 80 11.71 -10.90 -11.78
CA VAL A 80 12.48 -10.12 -10.83
C VAL A 80 12.56 -10.90 -9.52
N PHE A 81 13.79 -11.14 -9.09
CA PHE A 81 14.13 -11.84 -7.86
C PHE A 81 14.68 -10.85 -6.85
N SER A 82 14.07 -10.76 -5.67
CA SER A 82 14.56 -9.89 -4.59
C SER A 82 14.59 -10.62 -3.25
N TYR A 83 15.67 -10.41 -2.51
CA TYR A 83 15.89 -11.02 -1.20
C TYR A 83 16.71 -10.10 -0.32
N LEU A 84 16.34 -9.99 0.96
CA LEU A 84 16.99 -9.07 1.89
C LEU A 84 18.46 -9.45 2.08
N GLY A 85 19.37 -8.48 1.90
CA GLY A 85 20.81 -8.71 1.96
C GLY A 85 21.42 -9.30 0.69
N TYR A 86 20.69 -9.28 -0.44
CA TYR A 86 21.15 -9.74 -1.75
C TYR A 86 20.85 -8.69 -2.82
N GLU A 87 21.61 -8.73 -3.92
CA GLU A 87 21.33 -7.91 -5.09
C GLU A 87 20.06 -8.41 -5.79
N SER A 88 19.13 -7.49 -6.07
CA SER A 88 17.96 -7.80 -6.88
C SER A 88 18.37 -8.14 -8.30
N ARG A 89 17.85 -9.24 -8.85
CA ARG A 89 18.21 -9.71 -10.18
C ARG A 89 16.98 -9.79 -11.07
N LYS A 90 17.09 -9.23 -12.27
CA LYS A 90 16.06 -9.29 -13.32
C LYS A 90 16.54 -10.23 -14.41
N LEU A 91 15.77 -11.26 -14.72
CA LEU A 91 16.15 -12.30 -15.68
C LEU A 91 15.04 -12.58 -16.69
N PRO A 92 15.34 -12.59 -18.00
CA PRO A 92 14.39 -13.06 -19.00
C PRO A 92 14.12 -14.56 -18.79
N VAL A 93 12.89 -14.98 -19.09
CA VAL A 93 12.51 -16.40 -19.04
C VAL A 93 12.89 -17.05 -20.36
N GLU A 94 13.98 -17.81 -20.35
CA GLU A 94 14.44 -18.57 -21.52
C GLU A 94 13.89 -20.01 -21.53
N ALA A 95 13.51 -20.54 -20.36
CA ALA A 95 13.00 -21.89 -20.19
C ALA A 95 11.92 -21.95 -19.09
N SER A 96 11.07 -22.97 -19.16
CA SER A 96 10.03 -23.27 -18.15
C SER A 96 10.60 -23.69 -16.78
N SER A 97 11.89 -24.04 -16.74
CA SER A 97 12.63 -24.31 -15.52
C SER A 97 13.97 -23.56 -15.54
N MET A 98 14.29 -22.84 -14.45
CA MET A 98 15.54 -22.09 -14.36
C MET A 98 16.17 -22.19 -12.96
N THR A 99 17.51 -22.11 -12.90
CA THR A 99 18.25 -21.96 -11.64
C THR A 99 18.83 -20.56 -11.56
N VAL A 100 18.53 -19.85 -10.48
CA VAL A 100 18.94 -18.46 -10.27
C VAL A 100 19.91 -18.39 -9.11
N TYR A 101 21.01 -17.68 -9.32
CA TYR A 101 21.97 -17.37 -8.27
C TYR A 101 21.87 -15.90 -7.90
N LEU A 102 21.69 -15.60 -6.61
CA LEU A 102 21.70 -14.25 -6.05
C LEU A 102 23.01 -14.00 -5.33
N THR A 103 23.59 -12.82 -5.58
CA THR A 103 24.83 -12.37 -4.94
C THR A 103 24.50 -11.65 -3.63
N PRO A 104 25.10 -12.03 -2.49
CA PRO A 104 24.96 -11.26 -1.26
C PRO A 104 25.39 -9.80 -1.44
N SER A 105 24.57 -8.87 -0.99
CA SER A 105 24.83 -7.44 -1.01
C SER A 105 24.81 -6.91 0.41
N ILE A 106 25.94 -6.35 0.85
CA ILE A 106 26.05 -5.67 2.14
C ILE A 106 25.72 -4.21 1.89
N PHE A 107 24.50 -3.80 2.24
CA PHE A 107 24.16 -2.39 2.30
C PHE A 107 24.84 -1.78 3.54
N SER A 108 25.94 -1.06 3.34
CA SER A 108 26.51 -0.21 4.38
C SER A 108 25.64 1.04 4.47
N ILE A 109 24.85 1.15 5.53
CA ILE A 109 24.14 2.39 5.85
C ILE A 109 25.13 3.27 6.60
N ASP A 110 25.28 4.53 6.17
CA ASP A 110 26.09 5.48 6.92
C ASP A 110 25.57 5.59 8.35
N PRO A 111 26.45 5.53 9.37
CA PRO A 111 26.01 5.63 10.75
C PRO A 111 25.27 6.96 10.96
N ALA A 112 24.04 6.88 11.49
CA ALA A 112 23.30 8.06 11.90
C ALA A 112 24.02 8.69 13.10
N ILE A 113 24.57 9.89 12.92
CA ILE A 113 25.18 10.66 14.02
C ILE A 113 24.03 11.25 14.84
N VAL A 114 23.71 10.64 15.97
CA VAL A 114 22.78 11.21 16.95
C VAL A 114 23.51 12.29 17.72
N LEU A 115 23.35 13.54 17.30
CA LEU A 115 23.84 14.67 18.06
C LEU A 115 22.95 14.85 19.30
N SER A 116 23.55 14.85 20.49
CA SER A 116 22.90 15.35 21.71
C SER A 116 22.76 16.86 21.58
N ALA A 117 21.76 17.30 20.81
CA ALA A 117 21.40 18.69 20.68
C ALA A 117 20.28 19.04 21.65
N GLN A 118 20.25 20.29 22.11
CA GLN A 118 19.12 20.80 22.86
C GLN A 118 17.85 20.64 21.99
N PRO A 119 16.78 19.98 22.47
CA PRO A 119 15.57 19.73 21.69
C PRO A 119 15.02 20.96 20.97
N ARG A 120 15.07 22.11 21.66
CA ARG A 120 14.66 23.40 21.11
C ARG A 120 15.45 23.82 19.87
N LEU A 121 16.76 23.58 19.84
CA LEU A 121 17.60 23.90 18.68
C LEU A 121 17.23 23.02 17.48
N LEU A 122 16.90 21.75 17.72
CA LEU A 122 16.46 20.84 16.64
C LEU A 122 15.15 21.32 16.02
N VAL A 123 14.16 21.69 16.85
CA VAL A 123 12.89 22.23 16.37
C VAL A 123 13.11 23.52 15.58
N GLN A 124 13.96 24.43 16.08
CA GLN A 124 14.30 25.66 15.36
C GLN A 124 15.00 25.41 14.02
N GLN A 125 15.91 24.43 13.95
CA GLN A 125 16.56 24.03 12.71
C GLN A 125 15.58 23.39 11.73
N ALA A 126 14.65 22.55 12.22
CA ALA A 126 13.61 21.94 11.41
C ALA A 126 12.70 23.01 10.78
N ILE A 127 12.25 24.00 11.57
CA ILE A 127 11.46 25.14 11.09
C ILE A 127 12.22 25.92 10.02
N LYS A 128 13.51 26.19 10.23
CA LYS A 128 14.34 26.91 9.25
C LYS A 128 14.49 26.17 7.93
N ARG A 129 14.46 24.83 7.93
CA ARG A 129 14.59 23.97 6.75
C ARG A 129 13.27 23.64 6.06
N ILE A 130 12.13 24.15 6.54
CA ILE A 130 10.82 23.93 5.88
C ILE A 130 10.87 24.30 4.38
N PRO A 131 11.43 25.46 3.96
CA PRO A 131 11.51 25.80 2.54
C PRO A 131 12.37 24.85 1.69
N ASP A 132 13.33 24.16 2.30
CA ASP A 132 14.23 23.23 1.61
C ASP A 132 13.65 21.80 1.55
N ASN A 133 12.85 21.43 2.56
CA ASN A 133 12.32 20.07 2.73
C ASN A 133 10.93 19.87 2.12
N TYR A 134 10.22 20.94 1.80
CA TYR A 134 8.85 20.91 1.29
C TYR A 134 8.76 21.58 -0.08
N SER A 135 7.66 21.34 -0.78
CA SER A 135 7.45 21.81 -2.15
C SER A 135 7.59 23.33 -2.27
N SER A 136 8.44 23.73 -3.22
CA SER A 136 8.66 25.12 -3.62
C SER A 136 7.72 25.57 -4.74
N GLU A 137 6.87 24.68 -5.25
CA GLU A 137 5.98 24.91 -6.38
C GLU A 137 4.50 24.89 -5.96
N GLU A 138 3.63 25.33 -6.87
CA GLU A 138 2.19 25.24 -6.68
C GLU A 138 1.70 23.84 -7.06
N GLU A 139 0.93 23.22 -6.17
CA GLU A 139 0.48 21.84 -6.32
C GLU A 139 -1.05 21.77 -6.32
N LEU A 140 -1.60 20.97 -7.25
CA LEU A 140 -3.01 20.62 -7.28
C LEU A 140 -3.17 19.13 -7.02
N LEU A 141 -3.52 18.78 -5.78
CA LEU A 141 -3.65 17.40 -5.33
C LEU A 141 -5.09 16.91 -5.46
N GLN A 142 -5.28 15.69 -5.94
CA GLN A 142 -6.58 15.01 -5.89
C GLN A 142 -6.64 14.15 -4.64
N CYS A 143 -7.58 14.46 -3.75
CA CYS A 143 -7.67 13.89 -2.41
C CYS A 143 -9.02 13.20 -2.19
N PHE A 144 -9.03 12.15 -1.37
CA PHE A 144 -10.26 11.58 -0.83
C PHE A 144 -10.47 12.10 0.60
N TYR A 145 -11.64 12.69 0.85
CA TYR A 145 -12.06 13.21 2.15
C TYR A 145 -13.17 12.33 2.72
N ARG A 146 -13.05 11.96 4.00
CA ARG A 146 -14.11 11.29 4.75
C ARG A 146 -14.25 11.90 6.13
N GLU A 147 -15.49 12.19 6.49
CA GLU A 147 -15.89 12.68 7.80
C GLU A 147 -16.97 11.77 8.36
N THR A 148 -16.85 11.41 9.64
CA THR A 148 -17.81 10.52 10.30
C THR A 148 -18.18 11.05 11.68
N MET A 149 -19.47 11.02 12.00
CA MET A 149 -19.94 11.23 13.36
C MET A 149 -20.55 9.94 13.89
N GLN A 150 -20.13 9.56 15.09
CA GLN A 150 -20.62 8.37 15.79
C GLN A 150 -21.32 8.77 17.09
N LYS A 151 -22.43 8.08 17.37
CA LYS A 151 -23.07 8.06 18.69
C LYS A 151 -22.95 6.65 19.25
N ARG A 152 -22.13 6.47 20.29
CA ARG A 152 -21.68 5.14 20.76
C ARG A 152 -21.04 4.38 19.60
N GLN A 153 -21.46 3.16 19.28
CA GLN A 153 -20.92 2.37 18.16
C GLN A 153 -21.67 2.54 16.84
N ARG A 154 -22.55 3.55 16.72
CA ARG A 154 -23.38 3.75 15.53
C ARG A 154 -22.98 5.03 14.80
N TYR A 155 -22.71 4.92 13.50
CA TYR A 155 -22.58 6.08 12.62
C TYR A 155 -23.93 6.78 12.45
N ILE A 156 -23.96 8.07 12.75
CA ILE A 156 -25.14 8.93 12.56
C ILE A 156 -24.98 9.89 11.38
N TYR A 157 -23.72 10.11 10.96
CA TYR A 157 -23.34 10.93 9.82
C TYR A 157 -22.09 10.36 9.18
N VAL A 158 -22.10 10.22 7.86
CA VAL A 158 -20.92 9.90 7.05
C VAL A 158 -20.94 10.81 5.83
N SER A 159 -19.91 11.62 5.66
CA SER A 159 -19.68 12.43 4.47
C SER A 159 -18.41 11.95 3.80
N GLU A 160 -18.49 11.69 2.51
CA GLU A 160 -17.34 11.32 1.71
C GLU A 160 -17.29 12.17 0.46
N ALA A 161 -16.10 12.56 0.04
CA ALA A 161 -15.92 13.32 -1.17
C ALA A 161 -14.59 13.06 -1.85
N VAL A 162 -14.61 13.11 -3.18
CA VAL A 162 -13.42 13.40 -3.97
C VAL A 162 -13.24 14.92 -3.96
N SER A 163 -12.05 15.37 -3.60
CA SER A 163 -11.70 16.77 -3.45
C SER A 163 -10.43 17.10 -4.22
N LYS A 164 -10.27 18.38 -4.57
CA LYS A 164 -9.03 18.95 -5.06
C LYS A 164 -8.48 19.87 -3.99
N LEU A 165 -7.20 19.75 -3.70
CA LEU A 165 -6.48 20.57 -2.73
C LEU A 165 -5.40 21.34 -3.49
N PHE A 166 -5.55 22.66 -3.53
CA PHE A 166 -4.55 23.56 -4.07
C PHE A 166 -3.64 24.02 -2.93
N LYS A 167 -2.34 23.75 -3.08
CA LYS A 167 -1.29 24.15 -2.13
C LYS A 167 -0.33 25.09 -2.85
N THR A 168 -0.13 26.26 -2.26
CA THR A 168 0.97 27.14 -2.65
C THR A 168 2.31 26.62 -2.11
N PRO A 169 3.46 27.16 -2.57
CA PRO A 169 4.77 26.83 -1.99
C PRO A 169 4.80 27.02 -0.47
N TYR A 170 5.56 26.19 0.24
CA TYR A 170 5.70 26.28 1.71
C TYR A 170 6.47 27.53 2.18
N SER A 171 7.08 28.28 1.27
CA SER A 171 7.60 29.63 1.51
C SER A 171 6.50 30.68 1.72
N ARG A 172 5.24 30.35 1.39
CA ARG A 172 4.06 31.21 1.58
C ARG A 172 3.15 30.63 2.67
N GLY A 173 2.39 31.51 3.32
CA GLY A 173 1.37 31.08 4.29
C GLY A 173 0.16 30.40 3.62
N ILE A 174 -0.74 29.87 4.44
CA ILE A 174 -1.92 29.10 3.99
C ILE A 174 -3.03 29.91 3.31
N TYR A 175 -2.97 31.25 3.30
CA TYR A 175 -4.08 32.11 2.86
C TYR A 175 -4.54 31.92 1.41
N ARG A 176 -3.67 31.36 0.56
CA ARG A 176 -3.97 31.07 -0.85
C ARG A 176 -4.17 29.59 -1.13
N ASP A 177 -4.04 28.75 -0.11
CA ASP A 177 -4.37 27.35 -0.23
C ASP A 177 -5.88 27.20 -0.23
N ALA A 178 -6.39 26.23 -0.97
CA ALA A 178 -7.82 26.06 -1.14
C ALA A 178 -8.18 24.59 -1.26
N ALA A 179 -9.35 24.23 -0.74
CA ALA A 179 -9.94 22.92 -0.94
C ALA A 179 -11.26 23.08 -1.71
N ALA A 180 -11.44 22.26 -2.74
CA ALA A 180 -12.67 22.21 -3.52
C ALA A 180 -13.23 20.79 -3.52
N LEU A 181 -14.53 20.65 -3.26
CA LEU A 181 -15.22 19.37 -3.43
C LEU A 181 -15.56 19.17 -4.90
N VAL A 182 -15.17 18.04 -5.47
CA VAL A 182 -15.50 17.66 -6.86
C VAL A 182 -16.80 16.88 -6.88
N LYS A 183 -16.91 15.86 -6.03
CA LYS A 183 -18.09 15.01 -5.91
C LYS A 183 -18.20 14.52 -4.48
N SER A 184 -19.39 14.61 -3.89
CA SER A 184 -19.64 14.18 -2.51
C SER A 184 -20.86 13.26 -2.40
N ARG A 185 -20.90 12.50 -1.30
CA ARG A 185 -22.07 11.77 -0.83
C ARG A 185 -22.17 11.91 0.68
N ILE A 186 -23.40 12.08 1.17
CA ILE A 186 -23.69 12.21 2.60
C ILE A 186 -24.72 11.16 2.97
N LEU A 187 -24.46 10.44 4.06
CA LEU A 187 -25.37 9.48 4.68
C LEU A 187 -25.71 9.98 6.08
N ILE A 188 -27.00 10.19 6.33
CA ILE A 188 -27.52 10.63 7.62
C ILE A 188 -28.42 9.53 8.19
N SER A 189 -28.15 9.11 9.41
CA SER A 189 -28.95 8.11 10.13
C SER A 189 -29.24 8.65 11.54
N SER A 190 -30.09 9.65 11.67
CA SER A 190 -30.57 10.12 12.98
C SER A 190 -31.80 9.33 13.42
N ARG A 191 -31.95 9.10 14.73
CA ARG A 191 -33.17 8.49 15.30
C ARG A 191 -34.02 9.58 15.96
N GLN A 192 -35.34 9.42 15.95
CA GLN A 192 -36.28 10.37 16.59
C GLN A 192 -36.05 10.52 18.11
N ARG A 193 -35.42 9.54 18.76
CA ARG A 193 -35.01 9.58 20.18
C ARG A 193 -33.65 10.25 20.42
N ASP A 194 -32.99 10.76 19.38
CA ASP A 194 -31.74 11.52 19.53
C ASP A 194 -32.08 12.96 19.97
N THR A 195 -32.03 13.23 21.27
CA THR A 195 -32.44 14.50 21.90
C THR A 195 -31.52 15.70 21.60
N LEU A 196 -30.32 15.47 21.07
CA LEU A 196 -29.32 16.50 20.77
C LEU A 196 -28.84 16.36 19.33
N SER A 197 -29.06 17.41 18.54
CA SER A 197 -28.44 17.59 17.22
C SER A 197 -27.12 18.31 17.39
N VAL A 198 -26.00 17.59 17.18
CA VAL A 198 -24.67 18.20 17.16
C VAL A 198 -24.34 18.59 15.73
N LYS A 199 -23.96 19.85 15.51
CA LYS A 199 -23.40 20.30 14.23
C LYS A 199 -21.88 20.29 14.35
N PHE A 200 -21.21 19.45 13.57
CA PHE A 200 -19.77 19.42 13.52
C PHE A 200 -19.25 20.54 12.61
N LEU A 201 -18.28 21.31 13.09
CA LEU A 201 -17.56 22.31 12.30
C LEU A 201 -16.35 21.62 11.66
N GLY A 202 -16.63 20.89 10.59
CA GLY A 202 -15.65 20.12 9.81
C GLY A 202 -15.44 20.68 8.41
N GLY A 203 -14.70 19.92 7.60
CA GLY A 203 -14.64 20.15 6.17
C GLY A 203 -13.30 19.80 5.55
N PRO A 204 -13.24 19.71 4.22
CA PRO A 204 -12.02 19.44 3.47
C PRO A 204 -10.97 20.57 3.61
N THR A 205 -11.37 21.77 4.06
CA THR A 205 -10.46 22.90 4.33
C THR A 205 -9.59 22.67 5.56
N GLN A 206 -10.00 21.79 6.49
CA GLN A 206 -9.20 21.48 7.68
C GLN A 206 -7.81 20.93 7.34
N ALA A 207 -7.66 20.23 6.21
CA ALA A 207 -6.35 19.76 5.74
C ALA A 207 -5.40 20.91 5.32
N VAL A 208 -5.95 22.10 5.05
CA VAL A 208 -5.19 23.33 4.84
C VAL A 208 -4.90 24.01 6.18
N ASP A 209 -5.95 24.21 6.98
CA ASP A 209 -5.86 25.02 8.20
C ASP A 209 -4.98 24.37 9.28
N PHE A 210 -5.01 23.04 9.39
CA PHE A 210 -4.23 22.25 10.35
C PHE A 210 -2.93 21.69 9.77
N ASP A 211 -2.45 22.24 8.66
CA ASP A 211 -1.10 21.97 8.18
C ASP A 211 -0.09 22.60 9.14
N VAL A 212 0.33 21.88 10.17
CA VAL A 212 1.20 22.39 11.24
C VAL A 212 2.58 22.84 10.76
N VAL A 213 3.01 22.34 9.59
CA VAL A 213 4.28 22.73 8.98
C VAL A 213 4.13 24.08 8.30
N LYS A 214 3.05 24.27 7.52
CA LYS A 214 2.81 25.51 6.78
C LYS A 214 2.18 26.61 7.63
N ASN A 215 1.36 26.24 8.61
CA ASN A 215 0.65 27.14 9.50
C ASN A 215 1.37 27.32 10.85
N LEU A 216 2.60 27.82 10.79
CA LEU A 216 3.40 28.09 11.99
C LEU A 216 2.77 29.13 12.92
N ARG A 217 1.81 29.93 12.44
CA ARG A 217 1.07 30.89 13.27
C ARG A 217 0.29 30.19 14.39
N PHE A 218 -0.19 28.97 14.13
CA PHE A 218 -0.96 28.20 15.10
C PHE A 218 -0.10 27.36 16.03
N LEU A 219 1.06 26.88 15.56
CA LEU A 219 1.94 26.00 16.34
C LEU A 219 3.41 26.27 15.99
N LEU A 220 4.29 26.29 17.00
CA LEU A 220 5.74 26.44 16.83
C LEU A 220 6.18 27.79 16.20
N ASN A 221 5.39 28.87 16.29
CA ASN A 221 5.88 30.19 15.93
C ASN A 221 7.03 30.62 16.86
N GLN A 222 7.92 31.47 16.35
CA GLN A 222 9.10 31.89 17.10
C GLN A 222 8.79 32.60 18.43
N ALA A 223 7.66 33.30 18.51
CA ALA A 223 7.27 34.03 19.72
C ALA A 223 6.83 33.09 20.85
N GLU A 224 6.15 32.00 20.52
CA GLU A 224 5.58 31.04 21.47
C GLU A 224 6.47 29.81 21.70
N LEU A 225 7.54 29.62 20.90
CA LEU A 225 8.49 28.52 21.09
C LEU A 225 9.05 28.41 22.52
N GLY A 226 9.07 29.51 23.27
CA GLY A 226 9.50 29.52 24.68
C GLY A 226 8.49 28.92 25.67
N PHE A 227 7.23 28.73 25.28
CA PHE A 227 6.18 28.17 26.13
C PHE A 227 6.10 26.64 26.09
N TYR A 228 6.85 26.00 25.20
CA TYR A 228 6.89 24.54 25.09
C TYR A 228 7.97 23.97 25.99
N ASN A 229 7.63 22.95 26.78
CA ASN A 229 8.63 22.05 27.34
C ASN A 229 9.03 21.02 26.26
N MET A 230 10.31 20.91 25.96
CA MET A 230 10.83 20.02 24.91
C MET A 230 11.92 19.13 25.47
N GLU A 231 11.73 17.83 25.33
CA GLU A 231 12.64 16.79 25.84
C GLU A 231 12.97 15.82 24.71
N MET A 232 14.18 15.26 24.74
CA MET A 232 14.52 14.14 23.85
C MET A 232 13.79 12.90 24.35
N GLY A 233 13.15 12.15 23.45
CA GLY A 233 12.59 10.83 23.79
C GLY A 233 13.71 9.88 24.22
N VAL A 234 13.56 9.29 25.40
CA VAL A 234 14.44 8.25 25.96
C VAL A 234 14.07 6.89 25.40
#